data_AF-A0A8C2FIZ0-F1
#
_entry.id   AF-A0A8C2FIZ0-F1
#
_cell.length_a   1.000
_cell.length_b   1.000
_cell.length_c   1.000
_cell.angle_alpha   90.00
_cell.angle_beta   90.00
_cell.angle_gamma   90.00
#
_symmetry.space_group_name_H-M   'P 1'
#
loop_
_entity.id
_entity.type
_entity.pdbx_description
1 polymer ?
#
loop_
_entity_poly.entity_id
_entity_poly.type
_entity_poly.pdbx_seq_one_letter_code
_entity_poly.pdbx_strand_id
1 'polypeptide(L)' 'MRSGWGVSHRSDGLHYEGEWFGNKRHGYGCTTFPDGTKEEGKYKQNVLVSGKRKNLIPLRTSKIREKVDRA' A
#
# COMPACT_ATOMS: atom_id res chain seq x y z
N MET A 1 1.56 -3.03 19.20
CA MET A 1 2.58 -3.20 18.14
C MET A 1 1.84 -3.62 16.89
N ARG A 2 1.84 -2.84 15.79
CA ARG A 2 1.13 -3.28 14.56
C ARG A 2 1.94 -4.37 13.88
N SER A 3 1.37 -5.57 13.82
CA SER A 3 1.91 -6.76 13.17
C SER A 3 0.77 -7.44 12.41
N GLY A 4 0.99 -7.75 11.13
CA GLY A 4 -0.02 -8.31 10.23
C GLY A 4 -0.37 -7.38 9.05
N TRP A 5 -1.37 -7.75 8.27
CA TRP A 5 -1.83 -6.93 7.14
C TRP A 5 -2.58 -5.69 7.63
N GLY A 6 -2.30 -4.54 7.04
CA GLY A 6 -2.93 -3.28 7.41
C GLY A 6 -2.88 -2.25 6.30
N VAL A 7 -3.86 -1.35 6.33
CA VAL A 7 -3.93 -0.19 5.44
C VAL A 7 -3.63 1.06 6.26
N SER A 8 -2.75 1.92 5.76
CA SER A 8 -2.47 3.24 6.32
C SER A 8 -2.81 4.28 5.28
N HIS A 9 -3.59 5.27 5.70
CA HIS A 9 -3.98 6.38 4.86
C HIS A 9 -3.35 7.65 5.43
N ARG A 10 -2.58 8.37 4.61
CA ARG A 10 -2.03 9.69 4.98
C ARG A 10 -2.97 10.79 4.50
N SER A 11 -2.97 11.89 5.24
CA SER A 11 -3.70 13.11 4.91
C SER A 11 -3.32 13.70 3.54
N ASP A 12 -2.10 13.41 3.06
CA ASP A 12 -1.60 13.76 1.73
C ASP A 12 -2.26 12.96 0.57
N GLY A 13 -3.20 12.05 0.84
CA GLY A 13 -3.80 11.16 -0.16
C GLY A 13 -2.95 9.92 -0.49
N LEU A 14 -1.79 9.77 0.16
CA LEU A 14 -0.96 8.57 0.05
C LEU A 14 -1.60 7.43 0.84
N HIS A 15 -1.83 6.30 0.16
CA HIS A 15 -2.37 5.09 0.75
C HIS A 15 -1.33 3.98 0.70
N TYR A 16 -1.02 3.37 1.83
CA TYR A 16 -0.24 2.14 1.89
C TYR A 16 -1.15 0.98 2.28
N GLU A 17 -1.08 -0.13 1.55
CA GLU A 17 -1.71 -1.39 1.90
C GLU A 17 -0.66 -2.49 1.90
N GLY A 18 -0.47 -3.19 3.01
CA GLY A 18 0.47 -4.30 3.03
C GLY A 18 0.71 -4.86 4.41
N GLU A 19 1.74 -5.68 4.52
CA GLU A 19 2.16 -6.22 5.81
C GLU A 19 2.90 -5.17 6.65
N TRP A 20 2.65 -5.24 7.95
CA TRP A 20 3.28 -4.46 8.99
C TRP A 20 3.92 -5.42 9.98
N PHE A 21 5.07 -5.03 10.50
CA PHE A 21 5.74 -5.74 11.56
C PHE A 21 6.44 -4.73 12.46
N GLY A 22 6.02 -4.65 13.72
CA GLY A 22 6.63 -3.73 14.68
C GLY A 22 6.44 -2.25 14.36
N ASN A 23 5.24 -1.84 13.90
CA ASN A 23 4.95 -0.50 13.39
C ASN A 23 5.77 -0.09 12.14
N LYS A 24 6.48 -1.03 11.53
CA LYS A 24 7.28 -0.82 10.33
C LYS A 24 6.66 -1.58 9.16
N ARG A 25 6.77 -1.03 7.95
CA ARG A 25 6.35 -1.74 6.73
C ARG A 25 7.25 -2.96 6.52
N HIS A 26 6.65 -4.12 6.31
CA HIS A 26 7.34 -5.38 6.13
C HIS A 26 6.59 -6.23 5.10
N GLY A 27 7.16 -7.37 4.69
CA GLY A 27 6.47 -8.32 3.81
C GLY A 27 6.11 -7.72 2.46
N TYR A 28 4.98 -8.11 1.87
CA TYR A 28 4.51 -7.49 0.63
C TYR A 28 3.55 -6.33 0.92
N GLY A 29 3.66 -5.26 0.13
CA GLY A 29 2.81 -4.09 0.23
C GLY A 29 2.73 -3.28 -1.06
N CYS A 30 1.76 -2.37 -1.11
CA CYS A 30 1.43 -1.52 -2.22
C CYS A 30 1.18 -0.10 -1.71
N THR A 31 2.01 0.84 -2.16
CA THR A 31 1.84 2.27 -1.88
C THR A 31 1.20 2.93 -3.09
N THR A 32 0.01 3.50 -2.93
CA THR A 32 -0.64 4.37 -3.92
C THR A 32 -0.39 5.82 -3.55
N PHE A 33 0.14 6.59 -4.48
CA PHE A 33 0.39 8.02 -4.34
C PHE A 33 -0.82 8.82 -4.81
N PRO A 34 -0.98 10.06 -4.30
CA PRO A 34 -2.02 10.97 -4.77
C PRO A 34 -1.90 11.27 -6.29
N ASP A 35 -0.69 11.23 -6.86
CA ASP A 35 -0.45 11.32 -8.31
C ASP A 35 -1.03 10.14 -9.13
N GLY A 36 -1.61 9.13 -8.49
CA GLY A 36 -2.11 7.91 -9.15
C GLY A 36 -1.03 6.86 -9.41
N THR A 37 0.23 7.17 -9.09
CA THR A 37 1.34 6.21 -9.14
C THR A 37 1.14 5.12 -8.09
N LYS A 38 1.41 3.87 -8.44
CA LYS A 38 1.35 2.73 -7.52
C LYS A 38 2.69 1.99 -7.47
N GLU A 39 3.20 1.82 -6.27
CA GLU A 39 4.43 1.11 -5.96
C GLU A 39 4.12 -0.16 -5.16
N GLU A 40 4.09 -1.29 -5.85
CA GLU A 40 3.87 -2.59 -5.25
C GLU A 40 5.20 -3.36 -5.14
N GLY A 41 5.44 -3.96 -3.99
CA GLY A 41 6.65 -4.72 -3.76
C GLY A 41 6.83 -5.24 -2.35
N LYS A 42 8.01 -5.79 -2.11
CA LYS A 42 8.42 -6.34 -0.83
C LYS A 42 9.12 -5.25 -0.01
N TYR A 43 8.60 -5.00 1.18
CA TYR A 43 9.14 -4.09 2.18
C TYR A 43 9.88 -4.87 3.25
N LYS A 44 11.00 -4.31 3.73
CA LYS A 44 11.75 -4.81 4.88
C LYS A 44 12.13 -3.62 5.73
N GLN A 45 11.54 -3.51 6.92
CA GLN A 45 11.79 -2.42 7.87
C GLN A 45 11.67 -1.04 7.21
N ASN A 46 10.52 -0.75 6.60
CA ASN A 46 10.21 0.52 5.91
C ASN A 46 10.90 0.73 4.56
N VAL A 47 11.82 -0.14 4.16
CA VAL A 47 12.56 -0.03 2.90
C VAL A 47 11.98 -0.99 1.87
N LEU A 48 11.66 -0.49 0.68
CA LEU A 48 11.25 -1.31 -0.45
C LEU A 48 12.49 -2.06 -0.98
N VAL A 49 12.56 -3.37 -0.75
CA VAL A 49 13.68 -4.21 -1.20
C VAL A 49 13.46 -4.79 -2.60
N SER A 50 12.21 -4.90 -3.04
CA SER A 50 11.88 -5.40 -4.38
C SER A 50 10.55 -4.81 -4.81
N GLY A 51 10.57 -3.82 -5.70
CA GLY A 51 9.38 -3.09 -6.11
C GLY A 51 9.20 -3.07 -7.62
N LYS A 52 7.97 -3.26 -8.08
CA LYS A 52 7.55 -2.98 -9.45
C LYS A 52 6.78 -1.67 -9.43
N ARG A 53 7.43 -0.60 -9.87
CA ARG A 53 6.73 0.65 -10.19
C ARG A 53 5.86 0.39 -11.43
N LYS A 54 4.55 0.42 -11.26
CA LYS A 54 3.63 0.37 -12.39
C LYS A 54 3.27 1.82 -12.69
N ASN A 55 3.90 2.40 -13.72
CA ASN A 55 3.35 3.58 -14.39
C ASN A 55 2.06 3.11 -15.06
N LEU A 56 0.97 3.10 -14.29
CA LEU A 56 -0.35 2.78 -14.77
C LEU A 56 -0.75 3.92 -15.71
N ILE A 57 -0.51 3.74 -17.01
CA ILE A 57 -1.20 4.50 -18.06
C ILE A 57 -2.69 4.40 -17.68
N PRO A 58 -3.43 5.52 -17.56
CA PRO A 58 -4.75 5.53 -16.93
C PRO A 58 -5.77 4.75 -17.77
N LEU A 59 -5.76 3.42 -17.66
CA LEU A 59 -6.84 2.57 -18.12
C LEU A 59 -7.91 2.65 -17.03
N ARG A 60 -9.02 3.27 -17.43
CA ARG A 60 -10.18 3.67 -16.66
C ARG A 60 -10.94 2.49 -16.00
N THR A 61 -10.29 1.67 -15.17
CA THR A 61 -10.92 0.47 -14.61
C THR A 61 -11.11 0.59 -13.10
N SER A 62 -12.34 0.98 -12.74
CA SER A 62 -13.18 0.26 -11.80
C SER A 62 -12.49 -0.89 -11.05
N LYS A 63 -11.92 -0.62 -9.87
CA LYS A 63 -11.68 -1.66 -8.88
C LYS A 63 -11.91 -1.12 -7.48
N ILE A 64 -13.20 -1.11 -7.13
CA ILE A 64 -13.78 -1.28 -5.80
C ILE A 64 -12.75 -1.88 -4.82
N ARG A 65 -12.33 -1.10 -3.82
CA ARG A 65 -11.79 -1.65 -2.56
C ARG A 65 -12.91 -1.54 -1.53
N GLU A 66 -13.85 -2.46 -1.66
CA GLU A 66 -14.72 -2.86 -0.57
C GLU A 66 -13.85 -3.64 0.43
N LYS A 67 -13.76 -3.13 1.65
CA LYS A 67 -13.39 -3.83 2.89
C LYS A 67 -13.75 -2.85 4.01
N VAL A 68 -15.03 -2.81 4.38
CA VAL A 68 -15.55 -3.53 5.55
C VAL A 68 -14.78 -3.08 6.79
N ASP A 69 -15.17 -1.92 7.32
CA ASP A 69 -15.01 -1.67 8.75
C ASP A 69 -16.23 -2.31 9.43
N ARG A 70 -15.96 -3.32 10.26
CA ARG A 70 -16.94 -4.05 11.06
C ARG A 70 -17.14 -3.26 12.36
N ALA A 71 -18.33 -2.70 12.56
CA ALA A 71 -19.17 -2.76 13.77
C ALA A 71 -20.21 -1.64 13.74
#